data_AF-M7BQU4-F1
#
_entry.id   AF-M7BQU4-F1
#
_cell.length_a   1.000
_cell.length_b   1.000
_cell.length_c   1.000
_cell.angle_alpha   90.00
_cell.angle_beta   90.00
_cell.angle_gamma   90.00
#
_symmetry.space_group_name_H-M   'P 1'
#
loop_
_entity.id
_entity.type
_entity.pdbx_description
1 polymer ?
#
loop_
_entity_poly.entity_id
_entity_poly.type
_entity_poly.pdbx_seq_one_letter_code
_entity_poly.pdbx_strand_id
1 'polypeptide(L)'
;ELSCKTLEGLDGLRQLIFQVTCNMKDVGSFICSQKLAARLIPRSYLSLQEAVLAEQQKRSQNDDVQYLTDKQIEQIVEQTPGNDIKDYEDLQAAISFLIETGSLLHFPDTSHGLRNLYFLDPVWLSECLQRIFNIKSSKSVAKNGLIKAEDFRMLLVGTGFTEQTEEQYFQFLAKFEIALPVANNSYLLPHLLPAKPALDIHGLCHQSTNTVQRVFKMSFVPVGFWQRFIARMLISLAEMDLQLFENKKNTKTRNKNVTIYSFTGTQRNRCSTFRVKRTHTVYWQEGLFVTFDGGYLSVESSDVNWKKKKSGGIKIICQSEARDFSAMAFITDHVNSLIDQWFPGKKNNCSILYIVLEFILEIIPVLEIIP
;
A
#
# COMPACT_ATOMS: atom_id res chain seq x y z
N GLU A 1 17.38 -31.14 -3.56
CA GLU A 1 18.16 -30.09 -2.89
C GLU A 1 18.81 -29.23 -3.97
N LEU A 2 19.09 -27.96 -3.68
CA LEU A 2 19.69 -27.01 -4.62
C LEU A 2 20.92 -26.39 -3.96
N SER A 3 22.05 -26.42 -4.66
CA SER A 3 23.29 -25.81 -4.20
C SER A 3 23.66 -24.63 -5.10
N CYS A 4 23.74 -23.42 -4.53
CA CYS A 4 24.20 -22.24 -5.26
C CYS A 4 25.71 -22.25 -5.55
N LYS A 5 26.49 -23.15 -4.92
CA LYS A 5 27.94 -23.24 -5.10
C LYS A 5 28.35 -24.30 -6.12
N THR A 6 27.70 -25.45 -6.09
CA THR A 6 28.00 -26.58 -6.99
C THR A 6 27.04 -26.65 -8.18
N LEU A 7 25.98 -25.82 -8.19
CA LEU A 7 24.87 -25.85 -9.15
C LEU A 7 24.14 -27.21 -9.20
N GLU A 8 24.38 -28.06 -8.21
CA GLU A 8 23.73 -29.35 -8.08
C GLU A 8 22.23 -29.16 -7.86
N GLY A 9 21.42 -29.92 -8.61
CA GLY A 9 19.97 -29.83 -8.60
C GLY A 9 19.38 -28.74 -9.52
N LEU A 10 20.19 -27.95 -10.22
CA LEU A 10 19.71 -26.90 -11.14
C LEU A 10 18.87 -27.46 -12.29
N ASP A 11 19.33 -28.53 -12.94
CA ASP A 11 18.59 -29.15 -14.05
C ASP A 11 17.30 -29.80 -13.57
N GLY A 12 17.32 -30.42 -12.38
CA GLY A 12 16.12 -30.95 -11.73
C GLY A 12 15.10 -29.84 -11.44
N LEU A 13 15.55 -28.66 -10.97
CA LEU A 13 14.69 -27.49 -10.79
C LEU A 13 14.11 -26.99 -12.12
N ARG A 14 14.92 -26.90 -13.18
CA ARG A 14 14.44 -26.49 -14.51
C ARG A 14 13.35 -27.42 -15.04
N GLN A 15 13.57 -28.73 -14.93
CA GLN A 15 12.56 -29.73 -15.32
C GLN A 15 11.30 -29.62 -14.47
N LEU A 16 11.45 -29.41 -13.16
CA LEU A 16 10.33 -29.23 -12.26
C LEU A 16 9.51 -27.97 -12.60
N ILE A 17 10.17 -26.83 -12.82
CA ILE A 17 9.51 -25.58 -13.23
C ILE A 17 8.72 -25.82 -14.52
N PHE A 18 9.38 -26.39 -15.54
CA PHE A 18 8.73 -26.70 -16.81
C PHE A 18 7.50 -27.62 -16.62
N GLN A 19 7.65 -28.71 -15.87
CA GLN A 19 6.57 -29.66 -15.59
C GLN A 19 5.41 -29.00 -14.83
N VAL A 20 5.71 -28.16 -13.84
CA VAL A 20 4.69 -27.45 -13.07
C VAL A 20 3.96 -26.47 -13.98
N THR A 21 4.68 -25.62 -14.73
CA THR A 21 4.08 -24.64 -15.66
C THR A 21 3.20 -25.31 -16.71
N CYS A 22 3.62 -26.44 -17.29
CA CYS A 22 2.81 -27.19 -18.26
C CYS A 22 1.56 -27.87 -17.65
N ASN A 23 1.46 -27.96 -16.32
CA ASN A 23 0.34 -28.58 -15.61
C ASN A 23 -0.45 -27.57 -14.76
N MET A 24 -0.05 -26.31 -14.72
CA MET A 24 -0.82 -25.24 -14.09
C MET A 24 -2.17 -25.10 -14.79
N LYS A 25 -3.24 -25.06 -13.99
CA LYS A 25 -4.60 -24.82 -14.46
C LYS A 25 -4.83 -23.32 -14.55
N ASP A 26 -5.57 -22.89 -15.55
CA ASP A 26 -6.08 -21.53 -15.60
C ASP A 26 -7.17 -21.35 -14.52
N VAL A 27 -6.98 -20.37 -13.64
CA VAL A 27 -7.89 -20.09 -12.51
C VAL A 27 -9.06 -19.19 -12.95
N GLY A 28 -8.97 -18.57 -14.14
CA GLY A 28 -9.97 -17.63 -14.66
C GLY A 28 -11.07 -18.22 -15.53
N SER A 29 -10.93 -19.45 -16.04
CA SER A 29 -11.94 -20.06 -16.92
C SER A 29 -12.92 -20.94 -16.15
N PHE A 30 -14.19 -20.53 -16.11
CA PHE A 30 -15.29 -21.37 -15.63
C PHE A 30 -15.65 -22.51 -16.60
N ILE A 31 -15.14 -22.45 -17.84
CA ILE A 31 -15.46 -23.39 -18.92
C ILE A 31 -14.25 -24.30 -19.14
N CYS A 32 -14.29 -25.47 -18.52
CA CYS A 32 -13.29 -26.54 -18.63
C CYS A 32 -11.92 -26.19 -18.05
N SER A 33 -11.35 -27.12 -17.28
CA SER A 33 -10.03 -27.00 -16.66
C SER A 33 -8.91 -27.08 -17.71
N GLN A 34 -8.76 -26.02 -18.50
CA GLN A 34 -7.70 -25.91 -19.49
C GLN A 34 -6.36 -25.61 -18.79
N LYS A 35 -5.27 -26.11 -19.38
CA LYS A 35 -3.91 -25.79 -18.94
C LYS A 35 -3.62 -24.34 -19.30
N LEU A 36 -2.95 -23.59 -18.41
CA LEU A 36 -2.58 -22.19 -18.64
C LEU A 36 -1.80 -22.02 -19.95
N ALA A 37 -0.84 -22.92 -20.22
CA ALA A 37 -0.05 -22.93 -21.44
C ALA A 37 -0.83 -23.29 -22.72
N ALA A 38 -2.05 -23.83 -22.61
CA ALA A 38 -2.92 -24.16 -23.73
C ALA A 38 -4.00 -23.08 -23.97
N ARG A 39 -4.03 -22.00 -23.16
CA ARG A 39 -4.97 -20.90 -23.32
C ARG A 39 -4.79 -20.26 -24.69
N LEU A 40 -5.86 -20.22 -25.46
CA LEU A 40 -5.87 -19.49 -26.74
C LEU A 40 -5.90 -18.00 -26.44
N ILE A 41 -5.00 -17.25 -27.07
CA ILE A 41 -4.90 -15.80 -26.94
C ILE A 41 -5.20 -15.17 -28.31
N PRO A 42 -6.05 -14.13 -28.40
CA PRO A 42 -6.28 -13.41 -29.65
C PRO A 42 -4.99 -12.87 -30.24
N ARG A 43 -4.85 -12.97 -31.57
CA ARG A 43 -3.64 -12.47 -32.26
C ARG A 43 -3.45 -10.96 -32.09
N SER A 44 -4.54 -10.20 -32.03
CA SER A 44 -4.52 -8.76 -31.78
C SER A 44 -3.86 -8.39 -30.45
N TYR A 45 -3.99 -9.22 -29.42
CA TYR A 45 -3.38 -8.97 -28.11
C TYR A 45 -1.87 -9.12 -28.18
N LEU A 46 -1.38 -10.10 -28.96
CA LEU A 46 0.05 -10.28 -29.23
C LEU A 46 0.60 -9.14 -30.08
N SER A 47 -0.11 -8.74 -31.14
CA SER A 47 0.29 -7.59 -31.96
C SER A 47 0.36 -6.30 -31.13
N LEU A 48 -0.60 -6.07 -30.24
CA LEU A 48 -0.58 -4.93 -29.33
C LEU A 48 0.60 -5.02 -28.34
N GLN A 49 0.88 -6.21 -27.79
CA GLN A 49 2.04 -6.42 -26.93
C GLN A 49 3.35 -6.06 -27.64
N GLU A 50 3.53 -6.52 -28.88
CA GLU A 50 4.70 -6.18 -29.70
C GLU A 50 4.78 -4.67 -29.96
N ALA A 51 3.66 -4.00 -30.24
CA ALA A 51 3.61 -2.56 -30.45
C ALA A 51 3.98 -1.77 -29.18
N VAL A 52 3.50 -2.20 -28.01
CA VAL A 52 3.81 -1.60 -26.70
C VAL A 52 5.30 -1.76 -26.37
N LEU A 53 5.87 -2.95 -26.60
CA LEU A 53 7.31 -3.19 -26.41
C LEU A 53 8.17 -2.39 -27.38
N ALA A 54 7.73 -2.23 -28.63
CA ALA A 54 8.43 -1.40 -29.61
C ALA A 54 8.41 0.09 -29.20
N GLU A 55 7.29 0.59 -28.69
CA GLU A 55 7.19 1.97 -28.18
C GLU A 55 8.04 2.16 -26.92
N GLN A 56 8.09 1.19 -26.01
CA GLN A 56 9.01 1.20 -24.85
C GLN A 56 10.47 1.34 -25.31
N GLN A 57 10.92 0.51 -26.26
CA GLN A 57 12.29 0.54 -26.77
C GLN A 57 12.60 1.87 -27.47
N LYS A 58 11.68 2.37 -28.29
CA LYS A 58 11.82 3.66 -28.97
C LYS A 58 11.97 4.81 -27.97
N ARG A 59 11.15 4.85 -26.92
CA ARG A 59 11.25 5.88 -25.87
C ARG A 59 12.52 5.76 -25.06
N SER A 60 12.98 4.54 -24.79
CA SER A 60 14.26 4.31 -24.11
C SER A 60 15.45 4.85 -24.92
N GLN A 61 15.42 4.72 -26.25
CA GLN A 61 16.46 5.28 -27.12
C GLN A 61 16.43 6.81 -27.21
N ASN A 62 15.25 7.41 -27.07
CA ASN A 62 15.05 8.86 -27.15
C ASN A 62 15.16 9.58 -25.80
N ASP A 63 15.36 8.85 -24.70
CA ASP A 63 15.30 9.37 -23.33
C ASP A 63 13.94 10.02 -22.99
N ASP A 64 12.86 9.46 -23.55
CA ASP A 64 11.49 9.89 -23.31
C ASP A 64 10.86 9.19 -22.08
N VAL A 65 9.79 9.78 -21.56
CA VAL A 65 9.03 9.22 -20.41
C VAL A 65 8.47 7.83 -20.69
N GLN A 66 8.66 6.90 -19.75
CA GLN A 66 8.26 5.49 -19.89
C GLN A 66 6.82 5.22 -19.42
N TYR A 67 5.91 6.16 -19.63
CA TYR A 67 4.48 5.97 -19.41
C TYR A 67 3.65 6.49 -20.59
N LEU A 68 2.47 5.88 -20.79
CA LEU A 68 1.47 6.31 -21.75
C LEU A 68 0.26 6.90 -21.03
N THR A 69 -0.42 7.81 -21.72
CA THR A 69 -1.76 8.30 -21.40
C THR A 69 -2.83 7.53 -22.19
N ASP A 70 -4.11 7.63 -21.79
CA ASP A 70 -5.24 7.02 -22.51
C ASP A 70 -5.19 7.27 -24.02
N LYS A 71 -4.98 8.53 -24.42
CA LYS A 71 -4.93 8.91 -25.85
C LYS A 71 -3.78 8.23 -26.59
N GLN A 72 -2.64 8.04 -25.93
CA GLN A 72 -1.47 7.44 -26.55
C GLN A 72 -1.63 5.93 -26.69
N ILE A 73 -2.23 5.25 -25.71
CA ILE A 73 -2.52 3.83 -25.84
C ILE A 73 -3.59 3.58 -26.90
N GLU A 74 -4.64 4.41 -26.96
CA GLU A 74 -5.66 4.37 -28.02
C GLU A 74 -5.03 4.55 -29.41
N GLN A 75 -4.09 5.50 -29.56
CA GLN A 75 -3.35 5.68 -30.82
C GLN A 75 -2.52 4.46 -31.22
N ILE A 76 -1.86 3.79 -30.27
CA ILE A 76 -1.10 2.56 -30.57
C ILE A 76 -2.05 1.46 -31.04
N VAL A 77 -3.20 1.32 -30.39
CA VAL A 77 -4.24 0.35 -30.75
C VAL A 77 -4.79 0.62 -32.15
N GLU A 78 -5.06 1.89 -32.49
CA GLU A 78 -5.53 2.29 -33.83
C GLU A 78 -4.47 2.05 -34.94
N GLN A 79 -3.19 2.22 -34.62
CA GLN A 79 -2.08 2.03 -35.56
C GLN A 79 -1.68 0.57 -35.74
N THR A 80 -2.13 -0.32 -34.84
CA THR A 80 -1.77 -1.74 -34.89
C THR A 80 -2.47 -2.43 -36.06
N PRO A 81 -1.73 -3.05 -36.99
CA PRO A 81 -2.33 -3.65 -38.19
C PRO A 81 -3.15 -4.91 -37.85
N GLY A 82 -4.33 -5.04 -38.47
CA GLY A 82 -5.19 -6.21 -38.28
C GLY A 82 -5.84 -6.30 -36.89
N ASN A 83 -5.91 -5.16 -36.19
CA ASN A 83 -6.50 -5.08 -34.87
C ASN A 83 -8.04 -5.25 -34.91
N ASP A 84 -8.55 -6.12 -34.04
CA ASP A 84 -9.98 -6.37 -33.83
C ASP A 84 -10.52 -5.72 -32.53
N ILE A 85 -9.66 -5.07 -31.73
CA ILE A 85 -10.02 -4.33 -30.52
C ILE A 85 -10.70 -3.03 -30.93
N LYS A 86 -12.01 -2.93 -30.75
CA LYS A 86 -12.81 -1.75 -31.14
C LYS A 86 -13.56 -1.14 -29.97
N ASP A 87 -14.05 -1.97 -29.06
CA ASP A 87 -14.86 -1.53 -27.94
C ASP A 87 -14.02 -1.38 -26.67
N TYR A 88 -14.54 -0.61 -25.71
CA TYR A 88 -13.88 -0.37 -24.43
C TYR A 88 -13.59 -1.68 -23.67
N GLU A 89 -14.52 -2.63 -23.68
CA GLU A 89 -14.37 -3.92 -23.00
C GLU A 89 -13.24 -4.76 -23.61
N ASP A 90 -13.11 -4.77 -24.94
CA ASP A 90 -12.04 -5.47 -25.65
C ASP A 90 -10.68 -4.88 -25.30
N LEU A 91 -10.60 -3.55 -25.22
CA LEU A 91 -9.38 -2.85 -24.82
C LEU A 91 -9.00 -3.19 -23.37
N GLN A 92 -9.96 -3.21 -22.44
CA GLN A 92 -9.70 -3.60 -21.05
C GLN A 92 -9.22 -5.05 -20.93
N ALA A 93 -9.77 -5.97 -21.73
CA ALA A 93 -9.32 -7.36 -21.78
C ALA A 93 -7.88 -7.47 -22.34
N ALA A 94 -7.56 -6.72 -23.39
CA ALA A 94 -6.21 -6.67 -23.93
C ALA A 94 -5.20 -6.07 -22.94
N ILE A 95 -5.55 -4.96 -22.27
CA ILE A 95 -4.72 -4.35 -21.22
C ILE A 95 -4.52 -5.32 -20.05
N SER A 96 -5.56 -6.05 -19.64
CA SER A 96 -5.45 -7.08 -18.59
C SER A 96 -4.47 -8.18 -18.99
N PHE A 97 -4.49 -8.60 -20.26
CA PHE A 97 -3.49 -9.53 -20.80
C PHE A 97 -2.06 -8.97 -20.76
N LEU A 98 -1.87 -7.68 -21.10
CA LEU A 98 -0.54 -7.03 -21.00
C LEU A 98 -0.03 -6.95 -19.56
N ILE A 99 -0.94 -6.72 -18.61
CA ILE A 99 -0.63 -6.75 -17.17
C ILE A 99 -0.25 -8.18 -16.72
N GLU A 100 -1.03 -9.19 -17.13
CA GLU A 100 -0.76 -10.59 -16.81
C GLU A 100 0.60 -11.06 -17.34
N THR A 101 0.98 -10.61 -18.53
CA THR A 101 2.28 -10.93 -19.16
C THR A 101 3.42 -10.05 -18.64
N GLY A 102 3.13 -9.02 -17.84
CA GLY A 102 4.12 -8.08 -17.32
C GLY A 102 4.72 -7.14 -18.37
N SER A 103 4.11 -7.02 -19.55
CA SER A 103 4.54 -6.09 -20.61
C SER A 103 4.03 -4.67 -20.39
N LEU A 104 3.06 -4.49 -19.51
CA LEU A 104 2.50 -3.19 -19.14
C LEU A 104 2.12 -3.20 -17.66
N LEU A 105 2.42 -2.12 -16.93
CA LEU A 105 1.92 -1.92 -15.57
C LEU A 105 0.81 -0.88 -15.60
N HIS A 106 -0.40 -1.29 -15.24
CA HIS A 106 -1.55 -0.41 -15.21
C HIS A 106 -2.49 -0.73 -14.04
N PHE A 107 -3.02 0.32 -13.40
CA PHE A 107 -3.87 0.22 -12.23
C PHE A 107 -5.26 0.76 -12.56
N PRO A 108 -6.25 -0.11 -12.82
CA PRO A 108 -7.61 0.30 -13.18
C PRO A 108 -8.38 0.77 -11.94
N ASP A 109 -7.89 1.82 -11.30
CA ASP A 109 -8.47 2.39 -10.08
C ASP A 109 -9.02 3.78 -10.33
N THR A 110 -10.34 3.83 -10.44
CA THR A 110 -11.10 5.05 -10.64
C THR A 110 -11.07 5.97 -9.42
N SER A 111 -10.89 5.43 -8.21
CA SER A 111 -10.94 6.21 -6.97
C SER A 111 -9.70 7.09 -6.76
N HIS A 112 -8.58 6.68 -7.34
CA HIS A 112 -7.30 7.36 -7.24
C HIS A 112 -6.84 7.97 -8.56
N GLY A 113 -7.69 8.11 -9.59
CA GLY A 113 -7.29 8.76 -10.86
C GLY A 113 -6.16 8.06 -11.63
N LEU A 114 -5.81 6.82 -11.26
CA LEU A 114 -4.72 6.03 -11.83
C LEU A 114 -5.06 5.32 -13.13
N ARG A 115 -6.33 5.41 -13.50
CA ARG A 115 -6.85 4.82 -14.73
C ARG A 115 -6.14 5.32 -15.98
N ASN A 116 -5.55 6.51 -15.96
CA ASN A 116 -5.09 7.15 -17.19
C ASN A 116 -3.58 7.05 -17.40
N LEU A 117 -2.85 6.36 -16.51
CA LEU A 117 -1.41 6.12 -16.63
C LEU A 117 -1.12 4.64 -16.84
N TYR A 118 -0.33 4.36 -17.87
CA TYR A 118 0.14 3.03 -18.23
C TYR A 118 1.67 3.04 -18.26
N PHE A 119 2.32 2.43 -17.26
CA PHE A 119 3.78 2.40 -17.21
C PHE A 119 4.31 1.28 -18.12
N LEU A 120 5.20 1.65 -19.03
CA LEU A 120 5.81 0.76 -20.02
C LEU A 120 6.98 -0.03 -19.45
N ASP A 121 7.72 0.57 -18.51
CA ASP A 121 8.93 -0.01 -17.96
C ASP A 121 8.88 -0.08 -16.41
N PRO A 122 8.83 -1.29 -15.82
CA PRO A 122 8.96 -1.49 -14.38
C PRO A 122 10.28 -0.97 -13.81
N VAL A 123 11.38 -1.04 -14.58
CA VAL A 123 12.70 -0.58 -14.13
C VAL A 123 12.69 0.93 -13.98
N TRP A 124 12.24 1.67 -14.99
CA TRP A 124 12.07 3.12 -14.90
C TRP A 124 11.16 3.55 -13.73
N LEU A 125 10.06 2.84 -13.49
CA LEU A 125 9.18 3.13 -12.35
C LEU A 125 9.93 2.90 -11.02
N SER A 126 10.73 1.85 -10.94
CA SER A 126 11.57 1.57 -9.76
C SER A 126 12.61 2.68 -9.52
N GLU A 127 13.22 3.24 -10.56
CA GLU A 127 14.17 4.35 -10.45
C GLU A 127 13.47 5.61 -9.94
N CYS A 128 12.25 5.88 -10.41
CA CYS A 128 11.42 6.97 -9.91
C CYS A 128 11.09 6.79 -8.41
N LEU A 129 10.73 5.57 -8.00
CA LEU A 129 10.48 5.25 -6.60
C LEU A 129 11.74 5.32 -5.74
N GLN A 130 12.89 4.92 -6.28
CA GLN A 130 14.17 4.97 -5.57
C GLN A 130 14.56 6.41 -5.20
N ARG A 131 14.25 7.40 -6.05
CA ARG A 131 14.44 8.82 -5.69
C ARG A 131 13.68 9.22 -4.42
N ILE A 132 12.53 8.61 -4.17
CA ILE A 132 11.72 8.84 -2.95
C ILE A 132 12.33 8.10 -1.76
N PHE A 133 12.74 6.85 -1.92
CA PHE A 133 13.32 6.06 -0.82
C PHE A 133 14.71 6.53 -0.38
N ASN A 134 15.50 7.09 -1.31
CA ASN A 134 16.84 7.63 -1.03
C ASN A 134 16.80 8.93 -0.22
N ILE A 135 15.62 9.50 0.05
CA ILE A 135 15.50 10.65 0.92
C ILE A 135 15.94 10.22 2.31
N LYS A 136 17.08 10.72 2.77
CA LYS A 136 17.45 10.53 4.18
C LYS A 136 16.53 11.39 5.05
N SER A 137 16.23 10.93 6.26
CA SER A 137 15.53 11.69 7.31
C SER A 137 16.40 12.86 7.81
N SER A 138 16.68 13.80 6.91
CA SER A 138 17.42 15.03 7.14
C SER A 138 16.43 16.07 7.63
N LYS A 139 16.77 16.75 8.73
CA LYS A 139 15.90 17.74 9.40
C LYS A 139 15.37 18.86 8.48
N SER A 140 16.01 19.09 7.33
CA SER A 140 15.66 20.13 6.36
C SER A 140 14.59 19.72 5.33
N VAL A 141 14.52 18.44 4.94
CA VAL A 141 13.66 17.97 3.83
C VAL A 141 12.50 17.14 4.34
N ALA A 142 12.77 16.18 5.24
CA ALA A 142 11.73 15.30 5.78
C ALA A 142 11.93 15.14 7.29
N LYS A 143 11.00 15.68 8.09
CA LYS A 143 11.05 15.61 9.56
C LYS A 143 9.99 14.65 10.08
N ASN A 144 10.41 13.61 10.81
CA ASN A 144 9.53 12.57 11.36
C ASN A 144 8.62 11.91 10.30
N GLY A 145 9.14 11.78 9.08
CA GLY A 145 8.41 11.26 7.92
C GLY A 145 7.54 12.29 7.19
N LEU A 146 7.49 13.55 7.60
CA LEU A 146 6.72 14.58 6.91
C LEU A 146 7.59 15.39 5.94
N ILE A 147 7.16 15.47 4.69
CA ILE A 147 7.74 16.31 3.63
C ILE A 147 6.68 17.28 3.10
N LYS A 148 7.05 18.50 2.74
CA LYS A 148 6.12 19.45 2.12
C LYS A 148 5.92 19.13 0.63
N ALA A 149 4.79 19.49 0.06
CA ALA A 149 4.53 19.28 -1.37
C ALA A 149 5.55 20.00 -2.28
N GLU A 150 6.05 21.17 -1.87
CA GLU A 150 7.08 21.91 -2.60
C GLU A 150 8.38 21.10 -2.74
N ASP A 151 8.90 20.61 -1.62
CA ASP A 151 10.11 19.79 -1.57
C ASP A 151 9.88 18.42 -2.23
N PHE A 152 8.67 17.88 -2.11
CA PHE A 152 8.31 16.60 -2.70
C PHE A 152 8.28 16.66 -4.23
N ARG A 153 7.74 17.74 -4.81
CA ARG A 153 7.77 17.99 -6.27
C ARG A 153 9.18 18.12 -6.82
N MET A 154 10.11 18.66 -6.04
CA MET A 154 11.52 18.75 -6.45
C MET A 154 12.13 17.37 -6.73
N LEU A 155 11.61 16.29 -6.14
CA LEU A 155 12.06 14.93 -6.41
C LEU A 155 11.58 14.38 -7.75
N LEU A 156 10.52 14.97 -8.32
CA LEU A 156 10.02 14.63 -9.64
C LEU A 156 10.80 15.35 -10.75
N VAL A 157 11.65 16.33 -10.42
CA VAL A 157 12.48 17.01 -11.41
C VAL A 157 13.42 15.99 -12.07
N GLY A 158 13.36 15.91 -13.40
CA GLY A 158 14.13 14.94 -14.19
C GLY A 158 13.49 13.55 -14.32
N THR A 159 12.28 13.34 -13.80
CA THR A 159 11.46 12.15 -14.12
C THR A 159 10.65 12.34 -15.42
N GLY A 160 10.39 13.58 -15.82
CA GLY A 160 9.53 13.90 -16.98
C GLY A 160 8.03 13.90 -16.68
N PHE A 161 7.61 13.74 -15.41
CA PHE A 161 6.23 14.04 -15.02
C PHE A 161 5.91 15.53 -15.24
N THR A 162 4.70 15.79 -15.74
CA THR A 162 4.15 17.12 -16.00
C THR A 162 3.19 17.50 -14.87
N GLU A 163 2.76 18.77 -14.78
CA GLU A 163 1.78 19.19 -13.76
C GLU A 163 0.48 18.39 -13.79
N GLN A 164 0.08 17.86 -14.95
CA GLN A 164 -1.13 17.04 -15.07
C GLN A 164 -0.91 15.59 -14.64
N THR A 165 0.29 15.05 -14.88
CA THR A 165 0.62 13.65 -14.58
C THR A 165 1.25 13.47 -13.20
N GLU A 166 1.77 14.53 -12.59
CA GLU A 166 2.29 14.50 -11.21
C GLU A 166 1.19 14.18 -10.21
N GLU A 167 -0.03 14.71 -10.39
CA GLU A 167 -1.14 14.45 -9.47
C GLU A 167 -1.53 12.97 -9.49
N GLN A 168 -1.56 12.39 -10.69
CA GLN A 168 -1.80 10.96 -10.88
C GLN A 168 -0.67 10.14 -10.25
N TYR A 169 0.58 10.56 -10.39
CA TYR A 169 1.71 9.91 -9.72
C TYR A 169 1.62 10.00 -8.19
N PHE A 170 1.21 11.15 -7.62
CA PHE A 170 0.99 11.27 -6.18
C PHE A 170 -0.17 10.40 -5.69
N GLN A 171 -1.23 10.27 -6.47
CA GLN A 171 -2.32 9.33 -6.17
C GLN A 171 -1.84 7.88 -6.23
N PHE A 172 -0.88 7.57 -7.11
CA PHE A 172 -0.26 6.24 -7.20
C PHE A 172 0.49 5.93 -5.91
N LEU A 173 1.33 6.85 -5.48
CA LEU A 173 2.07 6.72 -4.23
C LEU A 173 1.14 6.61 -3.01
N ALA A 174 0.02 7.32 -3.01
CA ALA A 174 -0.99 7.24 -1.95
C ALA A 174 -1.68 5.87 -1.92
N LYS A 175 -2.10 5.36 -3.09
CA LYS A 175 -2.72 4.03 -3.21
C LYS A 175 -1.82 2.92 -2.67
N PHE A 176 -0.53 3.00 -2.92
CA PHE A 176 0.46 2.02 -2.46
C PHE A 176 1.04 2.30 -1.07
N GLU A 177 0.52 3.33 -0.39
CA GLU A 177 0.96 3.77 0.95
C GLU A 177 2.47 4.08 1.00
N ILE A 178 3.02 4.55 -0.11
CA ILE A 178 4.41 5.00 -0.25
C ILE A 178 4.56 6.45 0.21
N ALA A 179 3.63 7.31 -0.22
CA ALA A 179 3.53 8.71 0.19
C ALA A 179 2.06 9.09 0.34
N LEU A 180 1.66 9.48 1.55
CA LEU A 180 0.26 9.70 1.90
C LEU A 180 -0.01 11.19 2.11
N PRO A 181 -1.00 11.79 1.44
CA PRO A 181 -1.32 13.19 1.64
C PRO A 181 -1.81 13.42 3.07
N VAL A 182 -1.31 14.47 3.70
CA VAL A 182 -1.74 14.94 5.02
C VAL A 182 -2.11 16.43 4.96
N ALA A 183 -2.60 16.98 6.07
CA ALA A 183 -2.95 18.40 6.15
C ALA A 183 -1.76 19.33 5.82
N ASN A 184 -2.06 20.59 5.50
CA ASN A 184 -1.08 21.65 5.23
C ASN A 184 -0.17 21.37 4.03
N ASN A 185 -0.72 20.80 2.96
CA ASN A 185 0.00 20.58 1.70
C ASN A 185 1.32 19.81 1.91
N SER A 186 1.25 18.76 2.73
CA SER A 186 2.39 17.93 3.13
C SER A 186 2.05 16.46 2.89
N TYR A 187 3.07 15.62 2.79
CA TYR A 187 2.97 14.18 2.60
C TYR A 187 3.70 13.45 3.73
N LEU A 188 3.12 12.33 4.16
CA LEU A 188 3.73 11.37 5.07
C LEU A 188 4.44 10.29 4.26
N LEU A 189 5.72 10.10 4.51
CA LEU A 189 6.59 9.06 3.98
C LEU A 189 6.83 8.00 5.06
N PRO A 190 6.12 6.86 5.02
CA PRO A 190 6.19 5.86 6.08
C PRO A 190 7.57 5.20 6.24
N HIS A 191 8.41 5.20 5.21
CA HIS A 191 9.78 4.68 5.30
C HIS A 191 10.71 5.58 6.15
N LEU A 192 10.34 6.85 6.36
CA LEU A 192 11.11 7.83 7.15
C LEU A 192 10.57 8.03 8.57
N LEU A 193 9.72 7.11 9.04
CA LEU A 193 9.31 7.07 10.44
C LEU A 193 10.55 7.02 11.34
N PRO A 194 10.54 7.72 12.48
CA PRO A 194 11.71 7.81 13.34
C PRO A 194 12.03 6.46 13.98
N ALA A 195 13.29 6.28 14.39
CA ALA A 195 13.68 5.15 15.24
C ALA A 195 12.99 5.25 16.62
N LYS A 196 12.93 4.13 17.36
CA LYS A 196 12.29 4.08 18.67
C LYS A 196 12.87 5.16 19.59
N PRO A 197 12.06 6.12 20.08
CA PRO A 197 12.57 7.11 21.00
C PRO A 197 12.95 6.43 22.33
N ALA A 198 13.99 6.94 22.99
CA ALA A 198 14.30 6.60 24.37
C ALA A 198 13.26 7.25 25.31
N LEU A 199 12.00 6.83 25.19
CA LEU A 199 10.90 7.31 25.99
C LEU A 199 10.73 6.38 27.20
N ASP A 200 10.82 6.93 28.40
CA ASP A 200 10.42 6.19 29.59
C ASP A 200 8.89 6.14 29.65
N ILE A 201 8.33 5.08 29.09
CA ILE A 201 6.88 4.79 29.08
C ILE A 201 6.36 4.69 30.52
N HIS A 202 7.21 4.33 31.50
CA HIS A 202 6.80 4.16 32.89
C HIS A 202 6.43 5.48 33.58
N GLY A 203 7.02 6.61 33.18
CA GLY A 203 6.67 7.94 33.70
C GLY A 203 5.32 8.47 33.20
N LEU A 204 4.80 7.92 32.09
CA LEU A 204 3.51 8.29 31.48
C LEU A 204 2.37 7.35 31.88
N CYS A 205 2.70 6.18 32.45
CA CYS A 205 1.74 5.20 32.90
C CYS A 205 1.20 5.55 34.29
N HIS A 206 -0.13 5.64 34.41
CA HIS A 206 -0.77 5.74 35.72
C HIS A 206 -0.69 4.38 36.45
N GLN A 207 -0.66 4.38 37.78
CA GLN A 207 -0.59 3.16 38.62
C GLN A 207 -1.91 2.35 38.64
N SER A 208 -2.60 2.25 37.51
CA SER A 208 -3.87 1.52 37.39
C SER A 208 -3.62 0.09 36.93
N THR A 209 -4.32 -0.87 37.55
CA THR A 209 -4.26 -2.29 37.21
C THR A 209 -5.22 -2.68 36.08
N ASN A 210 -6.05 -1.75 35.59
CA ASN A 210 -7.05 -2.00 34.55
C ASN A 210 -6.40 -2.01 33.15
N THR A 211 -5.63 -3.06 32.86
CA THR A 211 -4.93 -3.25 31.59
C THR A 211 -5.51 -4.42 30.80
N VAL A 212 -5.78 -4.22 29.52
CA VAL A 212 -6.11 -5.28 28.56
C VAL A 212 -4.96 -5.41 27.57
N GLN A 213 -4.53 -6.65 27.34
CA GLN A 213 -3.49 -6.98 26.36
C GLN A 213 -4.06 -7.89 25.27
N ARG A 214 -3.72 -7.61 24.02
CA ARG A 214 -3.96 -8.48 22.88
C ARG A 214 -2.66 -8.75 22.14
N VAL A 215 -2.44 -10.00 21.73
CA VAL A 215 -1.23 -10.41 21.02
C VAL A 215 -1.61 -11.08 19.71
N PHE A 216 -1.15 -10.52 18.60
CA PHE A 216 -1.21 -11.16 17.30
C PHE A 216 0.03 -12.01 17.09
N LYS A 217 -0.17 -13.32 17.02
CA LYS A 217 0.90 -14.29 16.79
C LYS A 217 1.09 -14.49 15.30
N MET A 218 2.31 -14.30 14.81
CA MET A 218 2.67 -14.52 13.41
C MET A 218 3.94 -15.37 13.35
N SER A 219 4.20 -16.04 12.22
CA SER A 219 5.48 -16.72 12.02
C SER A 219 6.60 -15.70 11.85
N PHE A 220 6.30 -14.63 11.11
CA PHE A 220 7.09 -13.42 10.92
C PHE A 220 6.10 -12.27 10.68
N VAL A 221 6.49 -11.04 11.00
CA VAL A 221 5.72 -9.84 10.62
C VAL A 221 6.12 -9.49 9.18
N PRO A 222 5.16 -9.34 8.24
CA PRO A 222 5.50 -8.99 6.85
C PRO A 222 6.27 -7.68 6.73
N VAL A 223 7.15 -7.58 5.74
CA VAL A 223 7.87 -6.33 5.44
C VAL A 223 6.84 -5.25 5.07
N GLY A 224 7.09 -4.01 5.47
CA GLY A 224 6.17 -2.90 5.21
C GLY A 224 4.94 -2.85 6.12
N PHE A 225 4.64 -3.90 6.91
CA PHE A 225 3.47 -3.94 7.80
C PHE A 225 3.43 -2.73 8.73
N TRP A 226 4.54 -2.45 9.43
CA TRP A 226 4.57 -1.38 10.44
C TRP A 226 4.43 0.00 9.81
N GLN A 227 5.10 0.24 8.69
CA GLN A 227 5.01 1.49 7.94
C GLN A 227 3.56 1.79 7.54
N ARG A 228 2.89 0.81 6.92
CA ARG A 228 1.48 0.90 6.53
C ARG A 228 0.55 1.06 7.74
N PHE A 229 0.76 0.26 8.78
CA PHE A 229 -0.04 0.32 10.01
C PHE A 229 0.05 1.70 10.67
N ILE A 230 1.27 2.19 10.92
CA ILE A 230 1.49 3.49 11.56
C ILE A 230 0.91 4.61 10.71
N ALA A 231 1.09 4.57 9.40
CA ALA A 231 0.56 5.60 8.52
C ALA A 231 -0.98 5.66 8.53
N ARG A 232 -1.65 4.50 8.39
CA ARG A 232 -3.12 4.39 8.53
C ARG A 232 -3.57 4.90 9.89
N MET A 233 -2.86 4.52 10.95
CA MET A 233 -3.17 4.97 12.31
C MET A 233 -3.07 6.48 12.47
N LEU A 234 -2.01 7.11 11.94
CA LEU A 234 -1.83 8.57 12.02
C LEU A 234 -2.93 9.32 11.27
N ILE A 235 -3.32 8.83 10.08
CA ILE A 235 -4.40 9.41 9.28
C ILE A 235 -5.75 9.27 10.01
N SER A 236 -6.11 8.06 10.42
CA SER A 236 -7.37 7.81 11.14
C SER A 236 -7.45 8.61 12.45
N LEU A 237 -6.33 8.75 13.17
CA LEU A 237 -6.23 9.59 14.36
C LEU A 237 -6.46 11.07 14.03
N ALA A 238 -5.85 11.60 12.96
CA ALA A 238 -6.06 12.99 12.55
C ALA A 238 -7.52 13.27 12.13
N GLU A 239 -8.14 12.36 11.39
CA GLU A 239 -9.55 12.47 10.98
C GLU A 239 -10.50 12.49 12.18
N MET A 240 -10.25 11.65 13.19
CA MET A 240 -11.05 11.64 14.42
C MET A 240 -10.94 12.97 15.19
N ASP A 241 -9.77 13.62 15.20
CA ASP A 241 -9.62 14.93 15.85
C ASP A 241 -10.47 15.99 15.15
N LEU A 242 -10.47 16.03 13.82
CA LEU A 242 -11.28 16.97 13.04
C LEU A 242 -12.78 16.82 13.34
N GLN A 243 -13.28 15.59 13.39
CA GLN A 243 -14.69 15.31 13.72
C GLN A 243 -15.08 15.78 15.14
N LEU A 244 -14.17 15.71 16.12
CA LEU A 244 -14.42 16.22 17.48
C LEU A 244 -14.52 17.76 17.50
N PHE A 245 -13.78 18.46 16.65
CA PHE A 245 -13.85 19.92 16.55
C PHE A 245 -15.13 20.41 15.88
N GLU A 246 -15.60 19.77 14.82
CA GLU A 246 -16.85 20.14 14.13
C GLU A 246 -18.07 19.94 15.03
N ASN A 247 -18.12 18.84 15.77
CA ASN A 247 -19.21 18.57 16.72
C ASN A 247 -19.29 19.61 17.85
N LYS A 248 -18.16 20.24 18.23
CA LYS A 248 -18.13 21.34 19.21
C LYS A 248 -18.59 22.69 18.65
N LYS A 249 -18.46 22.92 17.33
CA LYS A 249 -19.01 24.11 16.68
C LYS A 249 -20.53 24.00 16.54
N ASN A 250 -21.04 22.81 16.20
CA ASN A 250 -22.47 22.56 16.04
C ASN A 250 -23.28 22.54 17.36
N THR A 251 -22.63 22.50 18.52
CA THR A 251 -23.30 22.61 19.83
C THR A 251 -23.54 24.06 20.28
N LYS A 252 -23.04 25.07 19.57
CA LYS A 252 -23.28 26.50 19.90
C LYS A 252 -24.42 27.17 19.13
N THR A 253 -25.09 26.45 18.24
CA THR A 253 -26.25 26.98 17.49
C THR A 253 -27.32 25.91 17.32
N ARG A 254 -28.13 25.71 18.35
CA ARG A 254 -29.44 25.06 18.18
C ARG A 254 -30.50 25.79 18.99
N ASN A 255 -31.19 26.70 18.32
CA ASN A 255 -32.57 26.99 18.62
C ASN A 255 -33.40 26.74 17.35
N LYS A 256 -34.54 26.06 17.55
CA LYS A 256 -35.64 25.72 16.63
C LYS A 256 -35.49 24.52 15.68
N ASN A 257 -36.43 23.60 15.88
CA ASN A 257 -36.84 22.51 14.99
C ASN A 257 -37.32 23.05 13.63
N VAL A 258 -37.01 22.36 12.53
CA VAL A 258 -37.95 21.77 11.54
C VAL A 258 -37.18 20.76 10.67
N THR A 259 -37.84 19.64 10.43
CA THR A 259 -37.55 18.41 9.68
C THR A 259 -37.13 18.68 8.20
N ILE A 260 -36.43 17.81 7.46
CA ILE A 260 -37.03 16.85 6.50
C ILE A 260 -35.86 16.23 5.68
N TYR A 261 -35.75 14.89 5.67
CA TYR A 261 -34.76 14.01 5.02
C TYR A 261 -33.30 14.01 5.56
N SER A 262 -33.03 13.11 6.52
CA SER A 262 -31.67 12.58 6.77
C SER A 262 -31.61 11.14 6.28
N PHE A 263 -30.86 10.87 5.19
CA PHE A 263 -30.66 9.51 4.67
C PHE A 263 -29.68 8.68 5.52
N THR A 264 -29.03 9.29 6.50
CA THR A 264 -28.31 8.57 7.55
C THR A 264 -29.27 8.32 8.70
N GLY A 265 -29.90 7.14 8.70
CA GLY A 265 -30.64 6.66 9.85
C GLY A 265 -29.77 6.77 11.11
N THR A 266 -30.42 7.12 12.22
CA THR A 266 -29.87 7.05 13.58
C THR A 266 -29.55 5.60 13.96
N GLN A 267 -28.59 5.00 13.29
CA GLN A 267 -27.79 3.91 13.81
C GLN A 267 -26.82 4.56 14.79
N ARG A 268 -27.06 4.34 16.08
CA ARG A 268 -25.98 4.42 17.06
C ARG A 268 -24.88 3.50 16.54
N ASN A 269 -23.82 4.06 15.95
CA ASN A 269 -22.61 3.32 15.63
C ASN A 269 -22.15 2.62 16.91
N ARG A 270 -22.46 1.33 17.04
CA ARG A 270 -22.11 0.48 18.19
C ARG A 270 -20.61 0.13 18.21
N CYS A 271 -19.86 0.49 17.17
CA CYS A 271 -18.41 0.54 17.22
C CYS A 271 -18.02 1.86 17.89
N SER A 272 -17.77 1.80 19.20
CA SER A 272 -17.23 2.92 19.97
C SER A 272 -15.89 3.31 19.37
N THR A 273 -15.89 4.37 18.57
CA THR A 273 -14.68 5.03 18.10
C THR A 273 -13.86 5.49 19.30
N PHE A 274 -12.55 5.57 19.15
CA PHE A 274 -11.63 6.09 20.16
C PHE A 274 -11.96 7.56 20.46
N ARG A 275 -12.94 7.78 21.36
CA ARG A 275 -13.59 9.08 21.65
C ARG A 275 -12.88 9.88 22.73
N VAL A 276 -11.77 9.37 23.25
CA VAL A 276 -11.05 10.02 24.34
C VAL A 276 -10.16 11.13 23.78
N LYS A 277 -10.18 12.29 24.44
CA LYS A 277 -9.29 13.40 24.10
C LYS A 277 -7.84 12.96 24.35
N ARG A 278 -7.09 12.85 23.26
CA ARG A 278 -5.66 12.51 23.31
C ARG A 278 -4.84 13.64 23.90
N THR A 279 -3.78 13.27 24.60
CA THR A 279 -2.80 14.21 25.16
C THR A 279 -1.48 14.14 24.39
N HIS A 280 -0.96 12.95 24.12
CA HIS A 280 0.27 12.77 23.34
C HIS A 280 0.15 11.56 22.41
N THR A 281 0.77 11.68 21.23
CA THR A 281 0.93 10.58 20.27
C THR A 281 2.40 10.53 19.88
N VAL A 282 3.02 9.38 20.12
CA VAL A 282 4.42 9.08 19.82
C VAL A 282 4.44 7.86 18.93
N TYR A 283 5.20 7.89 17.85
CA TYR A 283 5.28 6.79 16.88
C TYR A 283 6.72 6.60 16.42
N TRP A 284 7.05 5.39 15.98
CA TRP A 284 8.34 5.00 15.43
C TRP A 284 8.15 3.84 14.45
N GLN A 285 9.24 3.40 13.82
CA GLN A 285 9.24 2.38 12.76
C GLN A 285 8.52 1.08 13.12
N GLU A 286 8.40 0.72 14.39
CA GLU A 286 7.81 -0.54 14.85
C GLU A 286 6.87 -0.36 16.05
N GLY A 287 6.27 0.83 16.18
CA GLY A 287 5.29 1.03 17.24
C GLY A 287 4.65 2.40 17.33
N LEU A 288 3.58 2.43 18.12
CA LEU A 288 2.71 3.56 18.37
C LEU A 288 2.37 3.60 19.85
N PHE A 289 2.49 4.77 20.45
CA PHE A 289 2.12 5.05 21.82
C PHE A 289 1.20 6.28 21.87
N VAL A 290 0.04 6.14 22.50
CA VAL A 290 -0.95 7.20 22.62
C VAL A 290 -1.38 7.32 24.07
N THR A 291 -1.30 8.52 24.64
CA THR A 291 -1.87 8.83 25.95
C THR A 291 -3.18 9.60 25.81
N PHE A 292 -4.10 9.35 26.73
CA PHE A 292 -5.40 10.00 26.80
C PHE A 292 -5.82 10.16 28.25
N ASP A 293 -6.91 10.89 28.49
CA ASP A 293 -7.40 11.13 29.84
C ASP A 293 -7.81 9.81 30.53
N GLY A 294 -7.15 9.47 31.64
CA GLY A 294 -7.37 8.23 32.39
C GLY A 294 -6.76 6.97 31.77
N GLY A 295 -5.80 7.06 30.82
CA GLY A 295 -5.19 5.85 30.27
C GLY A 295 -4.14 6.03 29.16
N TYR A 296 -3.66 4.91 28.63
CA TYR A 296 -2.76 4.87 27.48
C TYR A 296 -3.02 3.64 26.59
N LEU A 297 -2.53 3.74 25.37
CA LEU A 297 -2.51 2.69 24.37
C LEU A 297 -1.09 2.54 23.84
N SER A 298 -0.59 1.31 23.79
CA SER A 298 0.71 0.97 23.21
C SER A 298 0.54 -0.16 22.19
N VAL A 299 1.15 -0.02 21.02
CA VAL A 299 1.24 -1.04 19.99
C VAL A 299 2.71 -1.18 19.63
N GLU A 300 3.29 -2.36 19.87
CA GLU A 300 4.71 -2.59 19.62
C GLU A 300 4.95 -3.99 19.03
N SER A 301 6.08 -4.12 18.33
CA SER A 301 6.65 -5.41 17.98
C SER A 301 7.01 -6.20 19.24
N SER A 302 6.66 -7.49 19.26
CA SER A 302 6.94 -8.39 20.38
C SER A 302 7.36 -9.75 19.86
N ASP A 303 8.46 -10.27 20.42
CA ASP A 303 8.81 -11.68 20.27
C ASP A 303 7.83 -12.53 21.08
N VAL A 304 7.19 -13.48 20.42
CA VAL A 304 6.30 -14.45 21.06
C VAL A 304 6.93 -15.83 20.98
N ASN A 305 7.11 -16.49 22.13
CA ASN A 305 7.57 -17.87 22.17
C ASN A 305 6.46 -18.82 21.69
N TRP A 306 6.65 -19.43 20.53
CA TRP A 306 5.73 -20.41 19.96
C TRP A 306 6.44 -21.75 19.76
N LYS A 307 5.99 -22.81 20.45
CA LYS A 307 6.54 -24.17 20.30
C LYS A 307 8.08 -24.23 20.35
N LYS A 308 8.71 -23.47 21.26
CA LYS A 308 10.18 -23.31 21.41
C LYS A 308 10.91 -22.58 20.27
N LYS A 309 10.20 -21.97 19.31
CA LYS A 309 10.76 -21.01 18.34
C LYS A 309 10.35 -19.60 18.72
N LYS A 310 11.28 -18.64 18.65
CA LYS A 310 10.95 -17.22 18.70
C LYS A 310 10.24 -16.88 17.39
N SER A 311 9.07 -16.26 17.49
CA SER A 311 8.29 -15.82 16.32
C SER A 311 7.84 -14.38 16.53
N GLY A 312 7.82 -13.60 15.46
CA GLY A 312 7.39 -12.20 15.52
C GLY A 312 5.90 -12.06 15.83
N GLY A 313 5.52 -10.96 16.45
CA GLY A 313 4.13 -10.68 16.76
C GLY A 313 3.90 -9.21 17.07
N ILE A 314 2.62 -8.85 17.13
CA ILE A 314 2.18 -7.50 17.47
C ILE A 314 1.54 -7.56 18.84
N LYS A 315 2.05 -6.77 19.78
CA LYS A 315 1.48 -6.64 21.13
C LYS A 315 0.76 -5.31 21.22
N ILE A 316 -0.52 -5.36 21.56
CA ILE A 316 -1.34 -4.20 21.87
C ILE A 316 -1.65 -4.22 23.36
N ILE A 317 -1.43 -3.10 24.03
CA ILE A 317 -1.74 -2.88 25.44
C ILE A 317 -2.64 -1.65 25.51
N CYS A 318 -3.79 -1.77 26.17
CA CYS A 318 -4.66 -0.64 26.49
C CYS A 318 -4.89 -0.62 27.99
N GLN A 319 -4.55 0.51 28.62
CA GLN A 319 -4.84 0.78 30.02
C GLN A 319 -5.91 1.86 30.12
N SER A 320 -6.92 1.66 30.96
CA SER A 320 -8.02 2.60 31.13
C SER A 320 -8.58 2.55 32.55
N GLU A 321 -8.53 3.67 33.27
CA GLU A 321 -9.14 3.82 34.60
C GLU A 321 -10.66 3.67 34.55
N ALA A 322 -11.29 4.22 33.50
CA ALA A 322 -12.72 4.15 33.25
C ALA A 322 -13.19 2.77 32.75
N ARG A 323 -12.28 1.80 32.56
CA ARG A 323 -12.53 0.48 31.94
C ARG A 323 -13.14 0.55 30.54
N ASP A 324 -12.93 1.67 29.84
CA ASP A 324 -13.24 1.80 28.42
C ASP A 324 -12.04 1.29 27.61
N PHE A 325 -12.22 0.15 26.95
CA PHE A 325 -11.23 -0.49 26.08
C PHE A 325 -11.60 -0.40 24.60
N SER A 326 -12.48 0.53 24.21
CA SER A 326 -12.88 0.74 22.81
C SER A 326 -11.69 0.99 21.87
N ALA A 327 -10.63 1.65 22.38
CA ALA A 327 -9.34 1.80 21.69
C ALA A 327 -8.76 0.47 21.19
N MET A 328 -8.90 -0.61 21.98
CA MET A 328 -8.38 -1.94 21.63
C MET A 328 -9.09 -2.50 20.39
N ALA A 329 -10.42 -2.34 20.31
CA ALA A 329 -11.20 -2.77 19.15
C ALA A 329 -10.78 -1.99 17.91
N PHE A 330 -10.68 -0.66 18.03
CA PHE A 330 -10.23 0.22 16.95
C PHE A 330 -8.88 -0.20 16.35
N ILE A 331 -7.87 -0.44 17.18
CA ILE A 331 -6.55 -0.90 16.70
C ILE A 331 -6.64 -2.30 16.10
N THR A 332 -7.35 -3.20 16.76
CA THR A 332 -7.53 -4.58 16.30
C THR A 332 -8.13 -4.61 14.89
N ASP A 333 -9.11 -3.77 14.62
CA ASP A 333 -9.76 -3.68 13.32
C ASP A 333 -8.80 -3.16 12.23
N HIS A 334 -7.97 -2.16 12.55
CA HIS A 334 -6.93 -1.67 11.64
C HIS A 334 -5.88 -2.73 11.33
N VAL A 335 -5.45 -3.50 12.34
CA VAL A 335 -4.50 -4.60 12.14
C VAL A 335 -5.10 -5.69 11.25
N ASN A 336 -6.32 -6.14 11.53
CA ASN A 336 -6.98 -7.17 10.72
C ASN A 336 -7.22 -6.68 9.28
N SER A 337 -7.74 -5.46 9.11
CA SER A 337 -7.98 -4.87 7.79
C SER A 337 -6.69 -4.76 6.97
N LEU A 338 -5.58 -4.36 7.59
CA LEU A 338 -4.28 -4.31 6.93
C LEU A 338 -3.81 -5.69 6.48
N ILE A 339 -3.94 -6.71 7.35
CA ILE A 339 -3.58 -8.10 7.03
C ILE A 339 -4.42 -8.63 5.88
N ASP A 340 -5.73 -8.44 5.93
CA ASP A 340 -6.67 -8.97 4.94
C ASP A 340 -6.48 -8.29 3.57
N GLN A 341 -6.14 -7.00 3.55
CA GLN A 341 -5.97 -6.23 2.32
C GLN A 341 -4.62 -6.47 1.64
N TRP A 342 -3.53 -6.49 2.41
CA TRP A 342 -2.17 -6.47 1.84
C TRP A 342 -1.41 -7.78 1.99
N PHE A 343 -1.82 -8.64 2.92
CA PHE A 343 -1.13 -9.91 3.18
C PHE A 343 -2.11 -11.10 3.04
N PRO A 344 -2.81 -11.24 1.90
CA PRO A 344 -3.84 -12.24 1.68
C PRO A 344 -3.28 -13.65 1.48
N GLY A 345 -2.01 -13.92 1.79
CA GLY A 345 -1.43 -15.28 1.85
C GLY A 345 -2.16 -16.26 2.79
N LYS A 346 -3.31 -15.86 3.36
CA LYS A 346 -4.29 -16.71 4.03
C LYS A 346 -5.63 -16.89 3.28
N LYS A 347 -5.98 -16.06 2.28
CA LYS A 347 -7.13 -16.19 1.38
C LYS A 347 -6.92 -15.43 0.04
N ASN A 348 -6.60 -16.19 -1.00
CA ASN A 348 -6.80 -16.00 -2.46
C ASN A 348 -6.76 -14.60 -3.12
N ASN A 349 -6.06 -14.57 -4.26
CA ASN A 349 -5.97 -13.53 -5.30
C ASN A 349 -5.10 -12.31 -4.96
N CYS A 350 -3.79 -12.54 -4.82
CA CYS A 350 -2.81 -11.47 -5.06
C CYS A 350 -2.65 -11.30 -6.58
N SER A 351 -3.04 -10.16 -7.14
CA SER A 351 -2.75 -9.83 -8.53
C SER A 351 -1.22 -9.74 -8.71
N ILE A 352 -0.69 -10.27 -9.82
CA ILE A 352 0.75 -10.23 -10.17
C ILE A 352 1.35 -8.83 -9.99
N LEU A 353 0.55 -7.80 -10.27
CA LEU A 353 0.90 -6.40 -10.12
C LEU A 353 1.25 -5.98 -8.67
N TYR A 354 0.54 -6.53 -7.67
CA TYR A 354 0.88 -6.32 -6.25
C TYR A 354 2.16 -7.05 -5.87
N ILE A 355 2.40 -8.25 -6.42
CA ILE A 355 3.62 -9.01 -6.17
C ILE A 355 4.82 -8.29 -6.78
N VAL A 356 4.72 -7.76 -8.00
CA VAL A 356 5.80 -7.00 -8.65
C VAL A 356 6.09 -5.70 -7.89
N LEU A 357 5.05 -4.97 -7.47
CA LEU A 357 5.28 -3.76 -6.67
C LEU A 357 5.81 -4.07 -5.27
N GLU A 358 5.30 -5.11 -4.58
CA GLU A 358 5.87 -5.54 -3.30
C GLU A 358 7.30 -6.03 -3.48
N PHE A 359 7.63 -6.74 -4.56
CA PHE A 359 8.99 -7.15 -4.85
C PHE A 359 9.90 -5.95 -5.13
N ILE A 360 9.44 -4.94 -5.88
CA ILE A 360 10.16 -3.67 -6.07
C ILE A 360 10.31 -2.94 -4.74
N LEU A 361 9.26 -2.84 -3.92
CA LEU A 361 9.26 -2.19 -2.61
C LEU A 361 10.02 -2.96 -1.53
N GLU A 362 10.17 -4.28 -1.66
CA GLU A 362 10.95 -5.14 -0.76
C GLU A 362 12.43 -5.16 -1.18
N ILE A 363 12.74 -5.07 -2.48
CA ILE A 363 14.12 -5.08 -2.99
C ILE A 363 14.79 -3.71 -2.87
N ILE A 364 14.09 -2.61 -3.14
CA ILE A 364 14.71 -1.27 -3.09
C ILE A 364 15.34 -0.99 -1.71
N PRO A 365 14.69 -1.29 -0.56
CA PRO A 365 15.32 -1.15 0.76
C PRO A 365 16.43 -2.18 1.02
N VAL A 366 16.39 -3.36 0.40
CA VAL A 366 17.40 -4.42 0.57
C VAL A 366 18.67 -4.13 -0.24
N LEU A 367 18.57 -3.39 -1.35
CA LEU A 367 19.71 -2.94 -2.13
C LEU A 367 20.59 -1.92 -1.38
N GLU A 368 20.07 -1.23 -0.35
CA GLU A 368 20.91 -0.42 0.55
C GLU A 368 21.78 -1.26 1.51
N ILE A 369 21.56 -2.59 1.59
CA ILE A 369 22.24 -3.49 2.54
C ILE A 369 23.34 -4.33 1.87
N ILE A 370 23.51 -4.26 0.55
CA ILE A 370 24.61 -4.93 -0.15
C ILE A 370 25.74 -3.90 -0.35
N PRO A 371 26.90 -4.07 0.34
CA PRO A 371 28.02 -3.12 0.27
C PRO A 371 28.70 -3.05 -1.10
#